data_AF-E4YH10-F1
#
_entry.id   AF-E4YH10-F1
#
_cell.length_a   1.000
_cell.length_b   1.000
_cell.length_c   1.000
_cell.angle_alpha   90.00
_cell.angle_beta   90.00
_cell.angle_gamma   90.00
#
_symmetry.space_group_name_H-M   'P 1'
#
loop_
_entity.id
_entity.type
_entity.pdbx_description
1 polymer ?
#
loop_
_entity_poly.entity_id
_entity_poly.type
_entity_poly.pdbx_seq_one_letter_code
_entity_poly.pdbx_strand_id
1 'polypeptide(L)'
;MAQTSARSKVENLEGLCTPENDPGCDHICVMNPLYGALCNCHFGYKLYEDKKTCVLTREILEAGERELEENYAVPVAIICLVGALVIFIMSAVTWYCVTRTPETSHNGSVIVSYY
;
A
#
# COMPACT_ATOMS: atom_id res chain seq x y z
N MET A 1 -50.76 7.80 -41.67
CA MET A 1 -49.71 6.98 -41.02
C MET A 1 -48.74 7.95 -40.34
N ALA A 2 -48.83 8.12 -39.03
CA ALA A 2 -47.79 8.77 -38.24
C ALA A 2 -47.81 8.08 -36.88
N GLN A 3 -47.02 7.01 -36.77
CA GLN A 3 -46.69 6.39 -35.50
C GLN A 3 -45.49 7.17 -34.94
N THR A 4 -45.68 7.93 -33.87
CA THR A 4 -44.55 8.37 -33.03
C THR A 4 -44.72 7.74 -31.66
N SER A 5 -44.05 6.59 -31.55
CA SER A 5 -43.93 5.71 -30.39
C SER A 5 -43.32 6.44 -29.20
N ALA A 6 -43.94 6.28 -28.03
CA ALA A 6 -43.45 6.77 -26.75
C ALA A 6 -42.16 6.05 -26.31
N ARG A 7 -41.17 6.77 -25.77
CA ARG A 7 -40.21 6.17 -24.82
C ARG A 7 -39.65 7.22 -23.85
N SER A 8 -40.19 7.15 -22.63
CA SER A 8 -39.54 7.40 -21.34
C SER A 8 -38.77 8.72 -21.15
N LYS A 9 -39.43 9.65 -20.46
CA LYS A 9 -38.75 10.55 -19.53
C LYS A 9 -37.99 9.68 -18.53
N VAL A 10 -36.68 9.51 -18.70
CA VAL A 10 -35.81 8.89 -17.70
C VAL A 10 -35.68 9.93 -16.58
N GLU A 11 -36.51 9.78 -15.54
CA GLU A 11 -36.40 10.54 -14.31
C GLU A 11 -35.18 10.05 -13.51
N ASN A 12 -33.97 10.35 -14.00
CA ASN A 12 -32.74 10.52 -13.23
C ASN A 12 -31.59 11.04 -14.14
N LEU A 13 -31.64 12.31 -14.55
CA LEU A 13 -30.47 12.99 -15.11
C LEU A 13 -29.67 13.59 -13.95
N GLU A 14 -28.86 12.77 -13.29
CA GLU A 14 -27.79 13.32 -12.44
C GLU A 14 -26.65 13.79 -13.36
N GLY A 15 -26.67 15.07 -13.74
CA GLY A 15 -25.55 15.76 -14.38
C GLY A 15 -25.32 15.48 -15.88
N LEU A 16 -24.61 16.41 -16.52
CA LEU A 16 -24.02 16.25 -17.85
C LEU A 16 -22.51 16.20 -17.67
N CYS A 17 -21.75 15.62 -18.59
CA CYS A 17 -20.28 15.74 -18.54
C CYS A 17 -19.83 17.15 -18.97
N THR A 18 -20.20 18.16 -18.18
CA THR A 18 -19.85 19.57 -18.35
C THR A 18 -19.25 20.10 -17.04
N PRO A 19 -18.33 21.08 -17.11
CA PRO A 19 -17.68 21.62 -15.93
C PRO A 19 -18.65 22.26 -14.92
N GLU A 20 -19.84 22.69 -15.37
CA GLU A 20 -20.86 23.30 -14.52
C GLU A 20 -21.80 22.28 -13.84
N ASN A 21 -21.89 21.05 -14.37
CA ASN A 21 -22.84 20.03 -13.89
C ASN A 21 -22.21 18.63 -13.86
N ASP A 22 -20.98 18.52 -13.37
CA ASP A 22 -20.26 17.26 -13.33
C ASP A 22 -20.94 16.26 -12.37
N PRO A 23 -21.18 15.01 -12.78
CA PRO A 23 -21.79 13.98 -11.93
C PRO A 23 -20.89 13.49 -10.79
N GLY A 24 -19.64 13.95 -10.71
CA GLY A 24 -18.66 13.59 -9.68
C GLY A 24 -17.93 12.29 -10.00
N CYS A 25 -17.59 12.04 -11.27
CA CYS A 25 -16.85 10.85 -11.65
C CYS A 25 -15.38 10.93 -11.20
N ASP A 26 -14.86 9.84 -10.65
CA ASP A 26 -13.48 9.78 -10.16
C ASP A 26 -12.44 9.83 -11.31
N HIS A 27 -12.75 9.20 -12.44
CA HIS A 27 -11.85 9.14 -13.60
C HIS A 27 -12.44 9.80 -14.84
N ILE A 28 -13.33 9.09 -15.55
CA ILE A 28 -13.79 9.50 -16.89
C ILE A 28 -15.31 9.66 -16.86
N CYS A 29 -15.82 10.81 -17.31
CA CYS A 29 -17.24 11.02 -17.56
C CYS A 29 -17.55 10.83 -19.06
N VAL A 30 -18.51 9.96 -19.39
CA VAL A 30 -18.97 9.71 -20.75
C VAL A 30 -20.46 9.98 -20.91
N MET A 31 -20.86 10.63 -22.00
CA MET A 31 -22.26 10.89 -22.31
C MET A 31 -22.84 9.74 -23.16
N ASN A 32 -23.81 9.01 -22.61
CA ASN A 32 -24.50 7.96 -23.32
C ASN A 32 -25.89 8.43 -23.85
N PRO A 33 -26.18 8.28 -25.15
CA PRO A 33 -27.41 8.81 -25.76
C PRO A 33 -28.71 8.19 -25.23
N LEU A 34 -28.65 7.01 -24.60
CA LEU A 34 -29.82 6.33 -24.00
C LEU A 34 -29.90 6.46 -22.47
N TYR A 35 -28.79 6.74 -21.79
CA TYR A 35 -28.67 6.60 -20.33
C TYR A 35 -28.13 7.85 -19.62
N GLY A 36 -27.79 8.92 -20.35
CA GLY A 36 -27.26 10.16 -19.76
C GLY A 36 -25.76 10.07 -19.44
N ALA A 37 -25.30 10.89 -18.51
CA ALA A 37 -23.91 10.89 -18.06
C ALA A 37 -23.59 9.60 -17.28
N LEU A 38 -22.49 8.94 -17.64
CA LEU A 38 -22.01 7.70 -17.04
C LEU A 38 -20.54 7.85 -16.66
N CYS A 39 -20.14 7.30 -15.51
CA CYS A 39 -18.74 7.24 -15.13
C CYS A 39 -18.06 5.98 -15.66
N ASN A 40 -16.80 6.10 -16.07
CA ASN A 40 -15.97 5.01 -16.54
C ASN A 40 -14.57 5.11 -15.92
N CYS A 41 -13.89 3.98 -15.77
CA CYS A 41 -12.60 3.89 -15.09
C CYS A 41 -11.47 3.59 -16.07
N HIS A 42 -10.24 4.02 -15.73
CA HIS A 42 -9.04 3.61 -16.44
C HIS A 42 -8.75 2.11 -16.29
N PHE A 43 -7.89 1.58 -17.16
CA PHE A 43 -7.47 0.19 -17.09
C PHE A 43 -6.98 -0.16 -15.68
N GLY A 44 -7.43 -1.29 -15.16
CA GLY A 44 -7.07 -1.74 -13.82
C GLY A 44 -7.97 -1.25 -12.68
N TYR A 45 -8.97 -0.44 -13.01
CA TYR A 45 -9.97 0.02 -12.06
C TYR A 45 -11.35 -0.42 -12.51
N LYS A 46 -12.20 -0.74 -11.53
CA LYS A 46 -13.59 -1.10 -11.72
C LYS A 46 -14.48 -0.06 -11.05
N LEU A 47 -15.56 0.31 -11.71
CA LEU A 47 -16.55 1.23 -11.16
C LEU A 47 -17.22 0.58 -9.95
N TYR A 48 -17.25 1.30 -8.84
CA TYR A 48 -17.88 0.87 -7.59
C TYR A 48 -19.41 0.95 -7.68
N GLU A 49 -20.12 0.37 -6.71
CA GLU A 49 -21.59 0.28 -6.70
C GLU A 49 -22.28 1.66 -6.65
N ASP A 50 -21.55 2.69 -6.21
CA ASP A 50 -22.00 4.09 -6.23
C ASP A 50 -22.03 4.71 -7.64
N LYS A 51 -21.53 3.99 -8.66
CA LYS A 51 -21.41 4.40 -10.06
C LYS A 51 -20.59 5.66 -10.29
N LYS A 52 -19.78 6.06 -9.31
CA LYS A 52 -18.99 7.31 -9.34
C LYS A 52 -17.52 7.05 -9.02
N THR A 53 -17.22 6.19 -8.05
CA THR A 53 -15.84 5.91 -7.62
C THR A 53 -15.22 4.75 -8.37
N CYS A 54 -13.92 4.82 -8.61
CA CYS A 54 -13.15 3.78 -9.30
C CYS A 54 -12.25 3.05 -8.30
N VAL A 55 -12.51 1.77 -8.06
CA VAL A 55 -11.71 0.93 -7.16
C VAL A 55 -10.72 0.08 -7.94
N LEU A 56 -9.50 -0.06 -7.42
CA LEU A 56 -8.47 -0.91 -8.04
C LEU A 56 -8.96 -2.37 -8.08
N THR A 57 -8.77 -3.06 -9.21
CA THR A 57 -9.19 -4.44 -9.33
C THR A 57 -8.31 -5.36 -8.49
N ARG A 58 -8.91 -6.41 -7.91
CA ARG A 58 -8.19 -7.46 -7.18
C ARG A 58 -7.03 -8.04 -8.00
N GLU A 59 -7.22 -8.18 -9.30
CA GLU A 59 -6.19 -8.67 -10.23
C GLU A 59 -4.90 -7.83 -10.21
N ILE A 60 -5.01 -6.50 -10.04
CA ILE A 60 -3.83 -5.61 -9.94
C ILE A 60 -3.31 -5.52 -8.52
N LEU A 61 -4.19 -5.59 -7.51
CA LEU A 61 -3.76 -5.72 -6.12
C LEU A 61 -2.91 -6.98 -5.92
N GLU A 62 -3.33 -8.11 -6.48
CA GLU A 62 -2.61 -9.39 -6.44
C GLU A 62 -1.33 -9.36 -7.28
N ALA A 63 -1.27 -8.56 -8.35
CA ALA A 63 -0.03 -8.34 -9.10
C ALA A 63 0.97 -7.46 -8.32
N GLY A 64 0.49 -6.48 -7.56
CA GLY A 64 1.33 -5.64 -6.70
C GLY A 64 1.84 -6.35 -5.44
N GLU A 65 1.05 -7.26 -4.88
CA GLU A 65 1.44 -8.02 -3.69
C GLU A 65 2.55 -9.05 -3.97
N ARG A 66 2.61 -9.60 -5.20
CA ARG A 66 3.69 -10.52 -5.60
C ARG A 66 5.04 -9.86 -5.88
N GLU A 67 5.07 -8.54 -6.04
CA GLU A 67 6.33 -7.79 -6.17
C GLU A 67 6.97 -7.45 -4.80
N LEU A 68 6.20 -7.56 -3.70
CA LEU A 68 6.69 -7.20 -2.36
C LEU A 68 7.27 -8.39 -1.58
N GLU A 69 6.88 -9.63 -1.87
CA GLU A 69 7.28 -10.76 -1.02
C GLU A 69 8.66 -11.36 -1.40
N GLU A 70 9.01 -11.48 -2.69
CA GLU A 70 10.32 -12.05 -3.07
C GLU A 70 11.48 -11.03 -2.97
N ASN A 71 11.23 -9.74 -3.25
CA ASN A 71 12.29 -8.72 -3.22
C ASN A 71 12.57 -8.17 -1.81
N TYR A 72 11.66 -8.39 -0.84
CA TYR A 72 11.81 -7.94 0.55
C TYR A 72 12.30 -9.05 1.50
N ALA A 73 12.02 -10.32 1.22
CA ALA A 73 12.48 -11.43 2.08
C ALA A 73 14.02 -11.56 2.10
N VAL A 74 14.67 -11.42 0.93
CA VAL A 74 16.13 -11.51 0.79
C VAL A 74 16.88 -10.43 1.57
N PRO A 75 16.56 -9.12 1.45
CA PRO A 75 17.24 -8.08 2.22
C PRO A 75 16.98 -8.18 3.73
N VAL A 76 15.78 -8.58 4.16
CA VAL A 76 15.48 -8.76 5.58
C VAL A 76 16.30 -9.90 6.19
N ALA A 77 16.43 -11.03 5.49
CA ALA A 77 17.28 -12.13 5.93
C ALA A 77 18.75 -11.68 6.08
N ILE A 78 19.27 -10.92 5.12
CA ILE A 78 20.65 -10.40 5.16
C ILE A 78 20.83 -9.44 6.35
N ILE A 79 19.90 -8.50 6.58
CA ILE A 79 19.95 -7.57 7.72
C ILE A 79 19.94 -8.33 9.05
N CYS A 80 19.08 -9.34 9.19
CA CYS A 80 19.02 -10.18 10.39
C CYS A 80 20.33 -10.96 10.61
N LEU A 81 20.92 -11.52 9.56
CA LEU A 81 22.19 -12.23 9.64
C LEU A 81 23.35 -11.31 10.03
N VAL A 82 23.44 -10.13 9.41
CA VAL A 82 24.45 -9.12 9.75
C VAL A 82 24.27 -8.63 11.19
N GLY A 83 23.02 -8.37 11.61
CA GLY A 83 22.70 -7.98 12.98
C GLY A 83 23.12 -9.04 14.01
N ALA A 84 22.77 -10.31 13.77
CA ALA A 84 23.15 -11.41 14.66
C ALA A 84 24.67 -11.59 14.75
N LEU A 85 25.39 -11.45 13.62
CA LEU A 85 26.85 -11.52 13.56
C LEU A 85 27.49 -10.39 14.38
N VAL A 86 27.00 -9.15 14.23
CA VAL A 86 27.51 -8.00 15.00
C VAL A 86 27.27 -8.19 16.49
N ILE A 87 26.08 -8.63 16.91
CA ILE A 87 25.77 -8.92 18.31
C ILE A 87 26.71 -9.99 18.86
N PHE A 88 26.92 -11.08 18.10
CA PHE A 88 27.82 -12.15 18.50
C PHE A 88 29.26 -11.65 18.68
N ILE A 89 29.77 -10.85 17.74
CA ILE A 89 31.10 -10.22 17.86
C ILE A 89 31.17 -9.32 19.09
N MET A 90 30.19 -8.43 19.30
CA MET A 90 30.19 -7.53 20.44
C MET A 90 30.11 -8.28 21.78
N SER A 91 29.34 -9.37 21.84
CA SER A 91 29.31 -10.25 23.01
C SER A 91 30.66 -10.94 23.25
N ALA A 92 31.32 -11.42 22.19
CA ALA A 92 32.61 -12.09 22.29
C ALA A 92 33.74 -11.12 22.69
N VAL A 93 33.73 -9.90 22.13
CA VAL A 93 34.68 -8.83 22.50
C VAL A 93 34.44 -8.39 23.94
N THR A 94 33.20 -8.19 24.36
CA THR A 94 32.87 -7.83 25.74
C THR A 94 33.34 -8.93 26.70
N TRP A 95 33.02 -10.20 26.40
CA TRP A 95 33.50 -11.36 27.17
C TRP A 95 35.02 -11.40 27.25
N TYR A 96 35.70 -11.23 26.11
CA TYR A 96 37.15 -11.23 26.05
C TYR A 96 37.76 -10.09 26.87
N CYS A 97 37.22 -8.87 26.78
CA CYS A 97 37.67 -7.73 27.56
C CYS A 97 37.47 -7.94 29.06
N VAL A 98 36.29 -8.42 29.47
CA VAL A 98 35.98 -8.71 30.88
C VAL A 98 36.90 -9.81 31.43
N THR A 99 37.12 -10.88 30.67
CA THR A 99 37.99 -11.99 31.11
C THR A 99 39.48 -11.64 31.10
N ARG A 100 39.90 -10.58 30.38
CA ARG A 100 41.30 -10.16 30.28
C ARG A 100 41.72 -9.04 31.21
N THR A 101 40.83 -8.34 31.91
CA THR A 101 41.26 -7.33 32.89
C THR A 101 41.97 -8.03 34.05
N PRO A 102 43.30 -7.90 34.21
CA PRO A 102 43.95 -8.36 35.42
C PRO A 102 43.50 -7.44 36.56
N GLU A 103 43.08 -8.04 37.67
CA GLU A 103 42.70 -7.34 38.89
C GLU A 103 43.81 -6.38 39.33
N THR A 104 43.66 -5.08 39.04
CA THR A 104 44.42 -4.03 39.74
C THR A 104 43.45 -3.30 40.64
N SER A 105 43.19 -3.95 41.78
CA SER A 105 42.52 -3.36 42.93
C SER A 105 43.43 -2.29 43.54
N HIS A 106 43.12 -1.01 43.32
CA HIS A 106 43.17 0.01 44.38
C HIS A 106 42.49 1.30 43.91
N ASN A 107 41.39 1.64 44.59
CA ASN A 107 40.63 2.90 44.55
C ASN A 107 39.65 3.16 43.39
N GLY A 108 38.40 2.74 43.62
CA GLY A 108 37.19 3.47 43.23
C GLY A 108 36.46 2.95 41.99
N SER A 109 35.51 2.02 42.20
CA SER A 109 34.33 1.66 41.38
C SER A 109 34.53 1.52 39.85
N VAL A 110 34.25 0.39 39.20
CA VAL A 110 32.93 -0.26 39.07
C VAL A 110 33.07 -1.78 38.82
N ILE A 111 32.10 -2.48 39.40
CA ILE A 111 31.71 -3.90 39.30
C ILE A 111 31.13 -4.18 37.91
N VAL A 112 31.49 -5.28 37.26
CA VAL A 112 30.54 -5.99 36.37
C VAL A 112 30.77 -7.50 36.46
N SER A 113 30.15 -8.13 37.46
CA SER A 113 29.79 -9.55 37.40
C SER A 113 28.43 -9.61 36.71
N TYR A 114 28.37 -10.28 35.57
CA TYR A 114 27.11 -10.82 35.07
C TYR A 114 27.35 -12.27 34.62
N TYR A 115 27.71 -13.11 35.59
CA TYR A 115 27.01 -14.35 35.98
C TYR A 115 27.25 -14.55 37.49
#